data_AF-A0A3P9Q102-F1
#
_entry.id   AF-A0A3P9Q102-F1
#
_cell.length_a   1.000
_cell.length_b   1.000
_cell.length_c   1.000
_cell.angle_alpha   90.00
_cell.angle_beta   90.00
_cell.angle_gamma   90.00
#
_symmetry.space_group_name_H-M   'P 1'
#
loop_
_entity.id
_entity.type
_entity.pdbx_description
1 polymer ?
#
loop_
_entity_poly.entity_id
_entity_poly.type
_entity_poly.pdbx_seq_one_letter_code
_entity_poly.pdbx_strand_id
1 'polypeptide(L)'
;MQSTANYLWLISDLLGQGATANVYRGRHKKTGDLYAVKVFNNLSFLRPLDVQMREFEVLKKLNHKNIVKLFAVEEEHPDMYERAVLRKDHQKKYGATVDLWSIGVTFYHAATGSLPFRPFEGPRRNKEVMYKIITEKPSGTISGHQKSENGKIEWSTEMPVSCSLSKGLQSLLTPVLANILEADQEKCWGFDQFFAETNDILHRAVVYVFSLQQATLHHVYIHEYNTAALFQDLLCRRTSIPLHNQELLYEGRRLVLDSNRQAKTFPKTSRDNPIMVVSREVVATVGLIFEDPSPPKVQPRYDLDLDASYAKTFAGDVGHLWKTSESLLVYQELVRKGVRGLIELMKEDYNEILHKKSEVFRLCSICTQQLEKAELEVLMQANMLTSEYEDIADMHKKALRISSSLDPIERTTQDVKSKILPGGVLTDSWTLQVGTHPEDRNVEKIKVLLDAITAIYQQFKKDKAERRLPYNEEQIHKFDKQKLVIHAGKARSLFTDECAMKYRLFISKSEEWMRKVHHVRKQLLGLSGQLIGVEKEVTVLLDRAAKLQEQLPQKVLVPNVMKAQSYLSPNTLVEMTLGMKKLKEEMEGVVKELAENNHFLERFGTLTLDGGLRG
;
A
#
# COMPACT_ATOMS: atom_id res chain seq x y z
N MET A 1 -19.54 -38.21 -32.72
CA MET A 1 -20.47 -37.19 -32.18
C MET A 1 -21.47 -37.93 -31.31
N GLN A 2 -21.86 -37.38 -30.16
CA GLN A 2 -22.83 -37.97 -29.23
C GLN A 2 -23.96 -36.96 -28.97
N SER A 3 -25.13 -37.43 -28.54
CA SER A 3 -26.27 -36.55 -28.25
C SER A 3 -27.32 -37.20 -27.35
N THR A 4 -28.00 -36.39 -26.53
CA THR A 4 -29.23 -36.73 -25.81
C THR A 4 -30.45 -36.18 -26.56
N ALA A 5 -31.64 -36.13 -25.93
CA ALA A 5 -32.82 -35.50 -26.50
C ALA A 5 -32.57 -34.03 -26.91
N ASN A 6 -32.00 -33.21 -26.01
CA ASN A 6 -31.85 -31.76 -26.24
C ASN A 6 -30.40 -31.28 -26.44
N TYR A 7 -29.37 -32.10 -26.23
CA TYR A 7 -27.97 -31.67 -26.33
C TYR A 7 -27.14 -32.52 -27.30
N LEU A 8 -26.09 -31.96 -27.89
CA LEU A 8 -25.09 -32.68 -28.69
C LEU A 8 -23.66 -32.23 -28.36
N TRP A 9 -22.68 -33.10 -28.53
CA TRP A 9 -21.26 -32.80 -28.32
C TRP A 9 -20.34 -33.65 -29.20
N LEU A 10 -19.10 -33.18 -29.36
CA LEU A 10 -18.02 -33.93 -30.00
C LEU A 10 -17.11 -34.54 -28.93
N ILE A 11 -16.62 -35.75 -29.18
CA ILE A 11 -15.70 -36.45 -28.25
C ILE A 11 -14.34 -35.74 -28.20
N SER A 12 -13.96 -35.03 -29.26
CA SER A 12 -12.80 -34.12 -29.32
C SER A 12 -12.89 -32.95 -28.35
N ASP A 13 -14.11 -32.52 -28.01
CA ASP A 13 -14.39 -31.31 -27.25
C ASP A 13 -14.40 -31.59 -25.74
N LEU A 14 -13.46 -32.44 -25.29
CA LEU A 14 -13.29 -32.84 -23.90
C LEU A 14 -12.75 -31.67 -23.07
N LEU A 15 -13.53 -31.24 -22.06
CA LEU A 15 -13.18 -30.19 -21.09
C LEU A 15 -12.49 -30.78 -19.85
N GLY A 16 -12.82 -32.00 -19.46
CA GLY A 16 -12.23 -32.65 -18.30
C GLY A 16 -12.51 -34.15 -18.23
N GLN A 17 -11.55 -34.91 -17.69
CA GLN A 17 -11.62 -36.35 -17.52
C GLN A 17 -11.48 -36.70 -16.04
N GLY A 18 -12.38 -37.54 -15.53
CA GLY A 18 -12.33 -38.09 -14.18
C GLY A 18 -12.56 -39.60 -14.18
N ALA A 19 -12.33 -40.25 -13.04
CA ALA A 19 -12.49 -41.70 -12.90
C ALA A 19 -13.93 -42.18 -13.15
N THR A 20 -14.92 -41.31 -12.93
CA THR A 20 -16.37 -41.61 -13.00
C THR A 20 -17.11 -40.94 -14.16
N ALA A 21 -16.51 -39.95 -14.82
CA ALA A 21 -17.18 -39.20 -15.86
C ALA A 21 -16.19 -38.42 -16.74
N ASN A 22 -16.60 -38.16 -17.98
CA ASN A 22 -15.99 -37.19 -18.86
C ASN A 22 -16.91 -35.97 -18.97
N VAL A 23 -16.34 -34.78 -19.09
CA VAL A 23 -17.07 -33.52 -19.30
C VAL A 23 -16.70 -32.98 -20.66
N TYR A 24 -17.70 -32.74 -21.51
CA TYR A 24 -17.54 -32.25 -22.88
C TYR A 24 -18.18 -30.86 -23.04
N ARG A 25 -17.68 -30.07 -23.99
CA ARG A 25 -18.36 -28.87 -24.47
C ARG A 25 -19.45 -29.30 -25.45
N GLY A 26 -20.69 -29.24 -25.00
CA GLY A 26 -21.87 -29.49 -25.81
C GLY A 26 -22.62 -28.23 -26.19
N ARG A 27 -23.63 -28.39 -27.04
CA ARG A 27 -24.60 -27.37 -27.42
C ARG A 27 -26.02 -27.86 -27.22
N HIS A 28 -26.91 -26.95 -26.81
CA HIS A 28 -28.35 -27.21 -26.85
C HIS A 28 -28.85 -27.18 -28.31
N LYS A 29 -29.56 -28.22 -28.74
CA LYS A 29 -29.94 -28.49 -30.14
C LYS A 29 -30.82 -27.39 -30.76
N LYS A 30 -31.65 -26.72 -29.96
CA LYS A 30 -32.61 -25.71 -30.46
C LYS A 30 -32.07 -24.28 -30.41
N THR A 31 -31.30 -23.93 -29.39
CA THR A 31 -30.83 -22.54 -29.17
C THR A 31 -29.36 -22.33 -29.57
N GLY A 32 -28.57 -23.40 -29.69
CA GLY A 32 -27.14 -23.32 -30.02
C GLY A 32 -26.23 -22.97 -28.84
N ASP A 33 -26.81 -22.63 -27.68
CA ASP A 33 -26.13 -22.26 -26.43
C ASP A 33 -25.17 -23.34 -25.96
N LEU A 34 -24.04 -22.93 -25.38
CA LEU A 34 -22.96 -23.81 -24.92
C LEU A 34 -23.19 -24.32 -23.50
N TYR A 35 -22.99 -25.62 -23.30
CA TYR A 35 -23.11 -26.28 -22.00
C TYR A 35 -21.93 -27.22 -21.73
N ALA A 36 -21.64 -27.48 -20.46
CA ALA A 36 -20.74 -28.54 -20.04
C ALA A 36 -21.55 -29.83 -19.83
N VAL A 37 -21.43 -30.79 -20.74
CA VAL A 37 -22.16 -32.07 -20.68
C VAL A 37 -21.28 -33.09 -19.94
N LYS A 38 -21.69 -33.49 -18.75
CA LYS A 38 -21.02 -34.52 -17.95
C LYS A 38 -21.61 -35.89 -18.27
N VAL A 39 -20.88 -36.69 -19.05
CA VAL A 39 -21.23 -38.07 -19.40
C VAL A 39 -20.60 -39.02 -18.39
N PHE A 40 -21.45 -39.77 -17.70
CA PHE A 40 -21.06 -40.77 -16.71
C PHE A 40 -20.54 -42.03 -17.40
N ASN A 41 -19.47 -42.63 -16.88
CA ASN A 41 -18.87 -43.85 -17.45
C ASN A 41 -19.35 -45.11 -16.70
N ASN A 42 -19.10 -46.29 -17.27
CA ASN A 42 -19.54 -47.58 -16.69
C ASN A 42 -19.08 -47.79 -15.23
N LEU A 43 -17.93 -47.23 -14.83
CA LEU A 43 -17.44 -47.30 -13.44
C LEU A 43 -18.31 -46.49 -12.46
N SER A 44 -18.96 -45.42 -12.91
CA SER A 44 -19.83 -44.61 -12.07
C SER A 44 -21.20 -45.24 -11.81
N PHE A 45 -21.68 -46.07 -12.74
CA PHE A 45 -22.87 -46.90 -12.59
C PHE A 45 -22.67 -48.08 -11.62
N LEU A 46 -21.43 -48.38 -11.21
CA LEU A 46 -21.15 -49.32 -10.11
C LEU A 46 -21.59 -48.77 -8.73
N ARG A 47 -21.91 -47.47 -8.62
CA ARG A 47 -22.42 -46.86 -7.39
C ARG A 47 -23.92 -47.15 -7.26
N PRO A 48 -24.45 -47.46 -6.05
CA PRO A 48 -25.87 -47.71 -5.87
C PRO A 48 -26.72 -46.56 -6.43
N LEU A 49 -27.80 -46.89 -7.14
CA LEU A 49 -28.65 -45.89 -7.83
C LEU A 49 -29.13 -44.80 -6.85
N ASP A 50 -29.52 -45.18 -5.64
CA ASP A 50 -29.95 -44.25 -4.58
C ASP A 50 -28.88 -43.24 -4.16
N VAL A 51 -27.59 -43.55 -4.33
CA VAL A 51 -26.48 -42.61 -4.06
C VAL A 51 -26.37 -41.62 -5.20
N GLN A 52 -26.46 -42.08 -6.45
CA GLN A 52 -26.41 -41.23 -7.64
C GLN A 52 -27.61 -40.28 -7.68
N MET A 53 -28.82 -40.79 -7.43
CA MET A 53 -30.05 -39.99 -7.37
C MET A 53 -29.99 -38.95 -6.24
N ARG A 54 -29.42 -39.27 -5.07
CA ARG A 54 -29.19 -38.29 -4.01
C ARG A 54 -28.22 -37.18 -4.42
N GLU A 55 -27.14 -37.48 -5.15
CA GLU A 55 -26.24 -36.45 -5.69
C GLU A 55 -26.99 -35.51 -6.66
N PHE A 56 -27.80 -36.05 -7.57
CA PHE A 56 -28.59 -35.24 -8.50
C PHE A 56 -29.65 -34.38 -7.80
N GLU A 57 -30.39 -34.93 -6.83
CA GLU A 57 -31.43 -34.20 -6.10
C GLU A 57 -30.86 -33.10 -5.18
N VAL A 58 -29.63 -33.25 -4.69
CA VAL A 58 -28.91 -32.14 -4.04
C VAL A 58 -28.53 -31.08 -5.07
N LEU A 59 -27.86 -31.46 -6.17
CA LEU A 59 -27.40 -30.53 -7.19
C LEU A 59 -28.55 -29.73 -7.86
N LYS A 60 -29.72 -30.35 -8.08
CA LYS A 60 -30.93 -29.67 -8.60
C LYS A 60 -31.44 -28.56 -7.68
N LYS A 61 -31.25 -28.69 -6.36
CA LYS A 61 -31.72 -27.72 -5.36
C LYS A 61 -30.76 -26.54 -5.17
N LEU A 62 -29.50 -26.66 -5.62
CA LEU A 62 -28.50 -25.62 -5.46
C LEU A 62 -28.66 -24.52 -6.53
N ASN A 63 -28.98 -23.31 -6.09
CA ASN A 63 -29.09 -22.13 -6.95
C ASN A 63 -28.39 -20.94 -6.29
N HIS A 64 -27.08 -20.81 -6.50
CA HIS A 64 -26.25 -19.75 -5.92
C HIS A 64 -25.13 -19.34 -6.88
N LYS A 65 -24.74 -18.05 -6.87
CA LYS A 65 -23.75 -17.46 -7.79
C LYS A 65 -22.36 -18.13 -7.75
N ASN A 66 -22.02 -18.80 -6.65
CA ASN A 66 -20.75 -19.50 -6.45
C ASN A 66 -20.83 -21.02 -6.67
N ILE A 67 -21.94 -21.54 -7.22
CA ILE A 67 -22.13 -22.97 -7.50
C ILE A 67 -22.46 -23.15 -8.99
N VAL A 68 -21.81 -24.12 -9.65
CA VAL A 68 -22.12 -24.46 -11.04
C VAL A 68 -23.52 -25.08 -11.12
N LYS A 69 -24.43 -24.39 -11.83
CA LYS A 69 -25.84 -24.79 -11.92
C LYS A 69 -26.03 -26.06 -12.75
N LEU A 70 -26.76 -27.02 -12.19
CA LEU A 70 -27.30 -28.16 -12.94
C LEU A 70 -28.58 -27.73 -13.67
N PHE A 71 -28.57 -27.75 -15.00
CA PHE A 71 -29.72 -27.36 -15.83
C PHE A 71 -30.69 -28.52 -16.09
N ALA A 72 -30.16 -29.69 -16.42
CA ALA A 72 -30.92 -30.89 -16.74
C ALA A 72 -30.10 -32.15 -16.43
N VAL A 73 -30.79 -33.27 -16.31
CA VAL A 73 -30.20 -34.62 -16.37
C VAL A 73 -30.95 -35.33 -17.49
N GLU A 74 -30.24 -35.83 -18.48
CA GLU A 74 -30.79 -36.51 -19.65
C GLU A 74 -30.04 -37.82 -19.89
N GLU A 75 -30.72 -38.81 -20.44
CA GLU A 75 -30.14 -40.09 -20.84
C GLU A 75 -29.58 -40.02 -22.27
N GLU A 76 -28.50 -40.77 -22.51
CA GLU A 76 -28.01 -41.04 -23.87
C GLU A 76 -28.88 -42.14 -24.51
N HIS A 77 -28.91 -42.24 -25.84
CA HIS A 77 -29.85 -43.16 -26.54
C HIS A 77 -29.66 -44.65 -26.12
N PRO A 78 -30.73 -45.47 -26.08
CA PRO A 78 -30.83 -46.62 -25.15
C PRO A 78 -29.91 -47.84 -25.35
N ASP A 79 -29.14 -47.94 -26.44
CA ASP A 79 -28.57 -49.21 -26.93
C ASP A 79 -27.29 -49.71 -26.21
N MET A 80 -27.03 -49.37 -24.93
CA MET A 80 -25.72 -49.69 -24.32
C MET A 80 -25.64 -49.95 -22.80
N TYR A 81 -26.57 -50.72 -22.18
CA TYR A 81 -26.38 -51.19 -20.79
C TYR A 81 -26.85 -52.62 -20.50
N GLU A 82 -25.90 -53.54 -20.20
CA GLU A 82 -26.14 -54.66 -19.28
C GLU A 82 -24.84 -55.12 -18.57
N ARG A 83 -24.97 -55.54 -17.30
CA ARG A 83 -23.97 -56.22 -16.41
C ARG A 83 -22.79 -55.31 -15.92
N ALA A 84 -22.41 -55.29 -14.64
CA ALA A 84 -22.23 -56.39 -13.68
C ALA A 84 -22.25 -55.92 -12.20
N VAL A 85 -22.11 -56.86 -11.26
CA VAL A 85 -22.31 -56.68 -9.80
C VAL A 85 -21.03 -57.03 -9.01
N LEU A 86 -20.69 -56.27 -7.94
CA LEU A 86 -20.26 -56.74 -6.59
C LEU A 86 -19.27 -55.79 -5.84
N ARG A 87 -19.69 -55.32 -4.64
CA ARG A 87 -18.91 -55.02 -3.39
C ARG A 87 -17.74 -53.98 -3.50
N LYS A 88 -17.32 -53.25 -2.45
CA LYS A 88 -17.35 -53.44 -0.98
C LYS A 88 -17.21 -52.06 -0.28
N ASP A 89 -17.85 -51.87 0.89
CA ASP A 89 -17.78 -50.60 1.62
C ASP A 89 -16.39 -50.26 2.20
N HIS A 90 -16.02 -48.97 2.13
CA HIS A 90 -14.91 -48.41 2.89
C HIS A 90 -15.47 -47.50 4.00
N GLN A 91 -15.53 -48.03 5.23
CA GLN A 91 -15.98 -47.28 6.40
C GLN A 91 -14.90 -46.32 6.92
N LYS A 92 -14.87 -45.10 6.38
CA LYS A 92 -14.50 -43.90 7.15
C LYS A 92 -15.47 -42.79 6.80
N LYS A 93 -16.30 -42.38 7.77
CA LYS A 93 -17.10 -41.15 7.66
C LYS A 93 -16.13 -39.97 7.81
N TYR A 94 -15.70 -39.39 6.69
CA TYR A 94 -14.97 -38.14 6.70
C TYR A 94 -15.90 -37.03 7.22
N GLY A 95 -15.47 -36.31 8.26
CA GLY A 95 -16.21 -35.19 8.82
C GLY A 95 -16.03 -33.91 8.01
N ALA A 96 -16.90 -32.93 8.25
CA ALA A 96 -16.91 -31.64 7.54
C ALA A 96 -15.57 -30.87 7.64
N THR A 97 -14.80 -31.09 8.72
CA THR A 97 -13.45 -30.51 8.91
C THR A 97 -12.42 -30.91 7.84
N VAL A 98 -12.65 -32.01 7.12
CA VAL A 98 -11.75 -32.46 6.02
C VAL A 98 -11.80 -31.50 4.83
N ASP A 99 -12.95 -30.85 4.61
CA ASP A 99 -13.11 -29.85 3.54
C ASP A 99 -12.29 -28.60 3.85
N LEU A 100 -12.23 -28.17 5.13
CA LEU A 100 -11.43 -27.02 5.58
C LEU A 100 -9.93 -27.21 5.35
N TRP A 101 -9.40 -28.42 5.53
CA TRP A 101 -8.00 -28.74 5.16
C TRP A 101 -7.77 -28.55 3.66
N SER A 102 -8.70 -29.02 2.81
CA SER A 102 -8.60 -28.87 1.36
C SER A 102 -8.66 -27.41 0.91
N ILE A 103 -9.50 -26.61 1.59
CA ILE A 103 -9.59 -25.15 1.41
C ILE A 103 -8.28 -24.48 1.82
N GLY A 104 -7.69 -24.83 2.97
CA GLY A 104 -6.40 -24.31 3.42
C GLY A 104 -5.25 -24.59 2.45
N VAL A 105 -5.16 -25.82 1.93
CA VAL A 105 -4.16 -26.18 0.90
C VAL A 105 -4.38 -25.37 -0.38
N THR A 106 -5.64 -25.11 -0.75
CA THR A 106 -6.01 -24.33 -1.94
C THR A 106 -5.69 -22.85 -1.76
N PHE A 107 -5.98 -22.26 -0.60
CA PHE A 107 -5.64 -20.87 -0.26
C PHE A 107 -4.12 -20.66 -0.23
N TYR A 108 -3.35 -21.55 0.42
CA TYR A 108 -1.89 -21.46 0.42
C TYR A 108 -1.32 -21.58 -1.01
N HIS A 109 -1.85 -22.50 -1.82
CA HIS A 109 -1.41 -22.69 -3.20
C HIS A 109 -1.74 -21.48 -4.09
N ALA A 110 -2.91 -20.86 -3.91
CA ALA A 110 -3.27 -19.62 -4.60
C ALA A 110 -2.41 -18.42 -4.15
N ALA A 111 -2.04 -18.35 -2.86
CA ALA A 111 -1.24 -17.27 -2.30
C ALA A 111 0.26 -17.34 -2.64
N THR A 112 0.79 -18.55 -2.92
CA THR A 112 2.25 -18.78 -3.05
C THR A 112 2.68 -19.45 -4.35
N GLY A 113 1.74 -19.95 -5.17
CA GLY A 113 2.05 -20.77 -6.35
C GLY A 113 2.67 -22.13 -6.05
N SER A 114 2.79 -22.52 -4.77
CA SER A 114 3.37 -23.79 -4.30
C SER A 114 2.43 -24.53 -3.34
N LEU A 115 2.53 -25.86 -3.28
CA LEU A 115 1.85 -26.63 -2.23
C LEU A 115 2.51 -26.39 -0.86
N PRO A 116 1.74 -26.31 0.24
CA PRO A 116 2.28 -26.09 1.59
C PRO A 116 3.15 -27.24 2.09
N PHE A 117 2.83 -28.48 1.71
CA PHE A 117 3.51 -29.68 2.18
C PHE A 117 4.18 -30.41 1.01
N ARG A 118 5.51 -30.54 1.05
CA ARG A 118 6.32 -31.06 -0.07
C ARG A 118 7.51 -31.92 0.41
N PRO A 119 7.48 -33.25 0.19
CA PRO A 119 8.68 -34.10 0.17
C PRO A 119 9.62 -33.69 -0.97
N PHE A 120 10.91 -34.05 -0.86
CA PHE A 120 11.92 -33.67 -1.84
C PHE A 120 11.59 -34.14 -3.28
N GLU A 121 11.19 -35.40 -3.44
CA GLU A 121 10.79 -35.97 -4.74
C GLU A 121 9.37 -35.59 -5.18
N GLY A 122 8.65 -34.84 -4.35
CA GLY A 122 7.27 -34.43 -4.54
C GLY A 122 6.22 -35.44 -4.02
N PRO A 123 4.99 -34.96 -3.69
CA PRO A 123 3.98 -35.72 -2.95
C PRO A 123 3.52 -37.05 -3.57
N ARG A 124 3.66 -37.21 -4.89
CA ARG A 124 3.24 -38.43 -5.61
C ARG A 124 4.28 -39.54 -5.62
N ARG A 125 5.57 -39.18 -5.57
CA ARG A 125 6.69 -40.12 -5.57
C ARG A 125 6.95 -40.65 -4.16
N ASN A 126 7.09 -39.73 -3.20
CA ASN A 126 7.34 -40.09 -1.81
C ASN A 126 6.08 -39.90 -0.94
N LYS A 127 5.19 -40.90 -0.97
CA LYS A 127 3.91 -40.89 -0.22
C LYS A 127 4.12 -41.05 1.29
N GLU A 128 5.16 -41.77 1.70
CA GLU A 128 5.47 -42.05 3.11
C GLU A 128 5.92 -40.78 3.84
N VAL A 129 6.88 -40.04 3.26
CA VAL A 129 7.27 -38.72 3.77
C VAL A 129 6.13 -37.72 3.66
N MET A 130 5.26 -37.81 2.63
CA MET A 130 4.07 -36.95 2.57
C MET A 130 3.11 -37.22 3.72
N TYR A 131 2.84 -38.49 4.06
CA TYR A 131 2.02 -38.86 5.21
C TYR A 131 2.66 -38.34 6.51
N LYS A 132 3.97 -38.58 6.68
CA LYS A 132 4.75 -38.09 7.82
C LYS A 132 4.66 -36.56 7.98
N ILE A 133 4.79 -35.80 6.89
CA ILE A 133 4.65 -34.33 6.90
C ILE A 133 3.23 -33.91 7.32
N ILE A 134 2.17 -34.65 6.95
CA ILE A 134 0.81 -34.28 7.36
C ILE A 134 0.56 -34.62 8.83
N THR A 135 1.03 -35.76 9.31
CA THR A 135 0.72 -36.26 10.67
C THR A 135 1.64 -35.73 11.77
N GLU A 136 2.92 -35.49 11.49
CA GLU A 136 3.89 -34.97 12.46
C GLU A 136 4.02 -33.44 12.42
N LYS A 137 3.13 -32.77 11.69
CA LYS A 137 3.10 -31.31 11.54
C LYS A 137 2.88 -30.63 12.90
N PRO A 138 3.77 -29.72 13.35
CA PRO A 138 3.53 -28.93 14.56
C PRO A 138 2.30 -28.02 14.43
N SER A 139 1.58 -27.82 15.53
CA SER A 139 0.49 -26.84 15.61
C SER A 139 0.97 -25.44 15.23
N GLY A 140 0.10 -24.68 14.56
CA GLY A 140 0.40 -23.32 14.09
C GLY A 140 1.25 -23.23 12.80
N THR A 141 1.88 -24.32 12.35
CA THR A 141 2.66 -24.32 11.09
C THR A 141 1.76 -24.46 9.86
N ILE A 142 2.06 -23.67 8.83
CA ILE A 142 1.28 -23.57 7.57
C ILE A 142 1.97 -24.23 6.38
N SER A 143 3.27 -24.54 6.49
CA SER A 143 4.02 -25.25 5.45
C SER A 143 5.14 -26.12 6.03
N GLY A 144 5.48 -27.18 5.29
CA GLY A 144 6.52 -28.15 5.61
C GLY A 144 7.23 -28.60 4.33
N HIS A 145 8.54 -28.36 4.22
CA HIS A 145 9.31 -28.61 3.00
C HIS A 145 10.58 -29.41 3.30
N GLN A 146 10.85 -30.43 2.49
CA GLN A 146 12.09 -31.21 2.55
C GLN A 146 13.01 -30.78 1.39
N LYS A 147 14.15 -30.15 1.70
CA LYS A 147 15.07 -29.57 0.69
C LYS A 147 16.02 -30.58 0.02
N SER A 148 16.28 -31.72 0.64
CA SER A 148 17.18 -32.76 0.12
C SER A 148 16.59 -34.15 0.35
N GLU A 149 17.04 -35.12 -0.44
CA GLU A 149 16.72 -36.52 -0.21
C GLU A 149 17.07 -36.92 1.22
N ASN A 150 16.13 -37.58 1.93
CA ASN A 150 16.22 -37.95 3.35
C ASN A 150 16.59 -36.80 4.32
N GLY A 151 16.46 -35.54 3.89
CA GLY A 151 16.70 -34.36 4.72
C GLY A 151 15.62 -34.14 5.78
N LYS A 152 15.90 -33.27 6.75
CA LYS A 152 14.91 -32.78 7.72
C LYS A 152 13.79 -32.01 7.01
N ILE A 153 12.60 -32.03 7.60
CA ILE A 153 11.48 -31.19 7.19
C ILE A 153 11.67 -29.80 7.82
N GLU A 154 11.72 -28.77 6.99
CA GLU A 154 11.69 -27.38 7.42
C GLU A 154 10.23 -26.93 7.55
N TRP A 155 9.83 -26.54 8.76
CA TRP A 155 8.50 -26.03 9.07
C TRP A 155 8.48 -24.51 9.08
N SER A 156 7.40 -23.90 8.60
CA SER A 156 7.18 -22.45 8.71
C SER A 156 5.77 -22.14 9.22
N THR A 157 5.69 -21.13 10.08
CA THR A 157 4.45 -20.44 10.49
C THR A 157 4.17 -19.22 9.61
N GLU A 158 5.13 -18.79 8.78
CA GLU A 158 5.05 -17.59 7.94
C GLU A 158 4.96 -17.92 6.44
N MET A 159 4.39 -16.98 5.69
CA MET A 159 4.37 -16.97 4.23
C MET A 159 5.79 -16.77 3.67
N PRO A 160 6.17 -17.44 2.57
CA PRO A 160 7.49 -17.26 1.96
C PRO A 160 7.67 -15.83 1.41
N VAL A 161 8.93 -15.39 1.27
CA VAL A 161 9.27 -14.04 0.75
C VAL A 161 8.75 -13.83 -0.69
N SER A 162 8.68 -14.91 -1.48
CA SER A 162 8.07 -14.92 -2.81
C SER A 162 6.54 -14.77 -2.84
N CYS A 163 5.85 -14.76 -1.69
CA CYS A 163 4.40 -14.52 -1.63
C CYS A 163 4.06 -13.05 -1.94
N SER A 164 3.35 -12.82 -3.05
CA SER A 164 2.97 -11.48 -3.51
C SER A 164 1.86 -10.80 -2.69
N LEU A 165 1.27 -11.48 -1.70
CA LEU A 165 0.27 -10.88 -0.82
C LEU A 165 0.92 -9.82 0.08
N SER A 166 0.24 -8.69 0.28
CA SER A 166 0.72 -7.64 1.20
C SER A 166 0.93 -8.19 2.62
N LYS A 167 1.96 -7.71 3.34
CA LYS A 167 2.19 -8.10 4.76
C LYS A 167 0.97 -7.81 5.65
N GLY A 168 0.12 -6.85 5.26
CA GLY A 168 -1.20 -6.60 5.83
C GLY A 168 -2.11 -7.82 5.77
N LEU A 169 -2.32 -8.36 4.56
CA LEU A 169 -3.16 -9.54 4.34
C LEU A 169 -2.51 -10.83 4.86
N GLN A 170 -1.19 -10.97 4.75
CA GLN A 170 -0.47 -12.15 5.27
C GLN A 170 -0.77 -12.37 6.76
N SER A 171 -0.76 -11.33 7.60
CA SER A 171 -1.04 -11.48 9.03
C SER A 171 -2.51 -11.81 9.37
N LEU A 172 -3.44 -11.57 8.44
CA LEU A 172 -4.85 -11.93 8.61
C LEU A 172 -5.12 -13.34 8.10
N LEU A 173 -4.51 -13.72 6.97
CA LEU A 173 -4.68 -15.03 6.35
C LEU A 173 -3.87 -16.15 7.03
N THR A 174 -2.67 -15.86 7.54
CA THR A 174 -1.82 -16.86 8.20
C THR A 174 -2.51 -17.51 9.42
N PRO A 175 -3.17 -16.77 10.35
CA PRO A 175 -3.95 -17.38 11.42
C PRO A 175 -5.08 -18.29 10.91
N VAL A 176 -5.82 -17.88 9.87
CA VAL A 176 -6.86 -18.71 9.26
C VAL A 176 -6.26 -20.02 8.74
N LEU A 177 -5.17 -19.95 7.96
CA LEU A 177 -4.46 -21.11 7.44
C LEU A 177 -3.95 -22.03 8.54
N ALA A 178 -3.35 -21.47 9.60
CA ALA A 178 -2.78 -22.24 10.70
C ALA A 178 -3.81 -23.10 11.45
N ASN A 179 -5.06 -22.63 11.53
CA ASN A 179 -6.13 -23.32 12.23
C ASN A 179 -6.97 -24.27 11.34
N ILE A 180 -7.07 -24.02 10.02
CA ILE A 180 -7.74 -24.96 9.08
C ILE A 180 -6.78 -26.01 8.50
N LEU A 181 -5.47 -25.75 8.53
CA LEU A 181 -4.41 -26.73 8.30
C LEU A 181 -3.93 -27.33 9.63
N GLU A 182 -4.85 -27.61 10.56
CA GLU A 182 -4.51 -28.32 11.79
C GLU A 182 -4.75 -29.84 11.62
N ALA A 183 -3.77 -30.64 12.04
CA ALA A 183 -3.82 -32.11 11.94
C ALA A 183 -4.63 -32.74 13.08
N ASP A 184 -4.65 -32.08 14.24
CA ASP A 184 -5.46 -32.42 15.40
C ASP A 184 -6.89 -31.88 15.21
N GLN A 185 -7.85 -32.79 15.08
CA GLN A 185 -9.24 -32.43 14.79
C GLN A 185 -9.96 -31.72 15.94
N GLU A 186 -9.47 -31.83 17.19
CA GLU A 186 -10.04 -31.11 18.34
C GLU A 186 -9.58 -29.64 18.40
N LYS A 187 -8.47 -29.32 17.75
CA LYS A 187 -7.90 -27.96 17.65
C LYS A 187 -8.25 -27.25 16.33
N CYS A 188 -8.68 -28.00 15.32
CA CYS A 188 -9.08 -27.45 14.03
C CYS A 188 -10.38 -26.62 14.15
N TRP A 189 -10.46 -25.50 13.43
CA TRP A 189 -11.67 -24.67 13.43
C TRP A 189 -12.89 -25.39 12.83
N GLY A 190 -14.06 -25.11 13.40
CA GLY A 190 -15.34 -25.40 12.76
C GLY A 190 -15.68 -24.40 11.65
N PHE A 191 -16.67 -24.73 10.82
CA PHE A 191 -17.12 -23.86 9.72
C PHE A 191 -17.60 -22.48 10.18
N ASP A 192 -18.32 -22.40 11.31
CA ASP A 192 -18.85 -21.11 11.80
C ASP A 192 -17.72 -20.12 12.13
N GLN A 193 -16.65 -20.58 12.78
CA GLN A 193 -15.48 -19.78 13.07
C GLN A 193 -14.72 -19.42 11.79
N PHE A 194 -14.50 -20.39 10.90
CA PHE A 194 -13.89 -20.13 9.59
C PHE A 194 -14.65 -19.07 8.79
N PHE A 195 -15.98 -19.13 8.75
CA PHE A 195 -16.81 -18.13 8.07
C PHE A 195 -16.79 -16.77 8.78
N ALA A 196 -16.83 -16.73 10.11
CA ALA A 196 -16.73 -15.46 10.86
C ALA A 196 -15.41 -14.74 10.56
N GLU A 197 -14.29 -15.45 10.68
CA GLU A 197 -12.94 -14.91 10.50
C GLU A 197 -12.66 -14.53 9.03
N THR A 198 -13.08 -15.35 8.06
CA THR A 198 -12.92 -15.00 6.64
C THR A 198 -13.85 -13.86 6.22
N ASN A 199 -15.07 -13.78 6.75
CA ASN A 199 -15.95 -12.62 6.50
C ASN A 199 -15.39 -11.34 7.12
N ASP A 200 -14.80 -11.37 8.32
CA ASP A 200 -14.14 -10.19 8.91
C ASP A 200 -13.07 -9.62 7.95
N ILE A 201 -12.24 -10.49 7.36
CA ILE A 201 -11.22 -10.09 6.38
C ILE A 201 -11.86 -9.48 5.13
N LEU A 202 -12.95 -10.08 4.61
CA LEU A 202 -13.62 -9.65 3.38
C LEU A 202 -14.39 -8.33 3.51
N HIS A 203 -14.83 -7.95 4.71
CA HIS A 203 -15.55 -6.68 4.96
C HIS A 203 -14.62 -5.49 5.25
N ARG A 204 -13.30 -5.71 5.38
CA ARG A 204 -12.32 -4.63 5.60
C ARG A 204 -12.02 -3.88 4.30
N ALA A 205 -12.08 -2.55 4.38
CA ALA A 205 -11.51 -1.68 3.36
C ALA A 205 -9.98 -1.67 3.44
N VAL A 206 -9.32 -1.32 2.33
CA VAL A 206 -7.86 -1.19 2.25
C VAL A 206 -7.49 0.28 2.16
N VAL A 207 -6.65 0.74 3.09
CA VAL A 207 -6.00 2.05 3.03
C VAL A 207 -4.52 1.85 2.67
N TYR A 208 -4.08 2.48 1.57
CA TYR A 208 -2.70 2.41 1.12
C TYR A 208 -1.87 3.50 1.81
N VAL A 209 -0.77 3.11 2.44
CA VAL A 209 0.13 4.02 3.17
C VAL A 209 1.58 3.75 2.76
N PHE A 210 2.33 4.77 2.35
CA PHE A 210 3.73 4.66 1.98
C PHE A 210 4.62 5.32 3.04
N SER A 211 5.51 4.53 3.66
CA SER A 211 6.50 5.03 4.61
C SER A 211 7.69 5.59 3.84
N LEU A 212 7.84 6.92 3.82
CA LEU A 212 8.79 7.60 2.95
C LEU A 212 10.25 7.33 3.34
N GLN A 213 10.54 7.24 4.65
CA GLN A 213 11.88 6.93 5.15
C GLN A 213 12.25 5.46 4.94
N GLN A 214 11.31 4.54 5.18
CA GLN A 214 11.55 3.11 4.99
C GLN A 214 11.51 2.73 3.51
N ALA A 215 10.91 3.57 2.65
CA ALA A 215 10.58 3.31 1.25
C ALA A 215 9.74 2.02 1.08
N THR A 216 8.68 1.89 1.88
CA THR A 216 7.81 0.70 1.93
C THR A 216 6.32 1.04 1.77
N LEU A 217 5.62 0.28 0.93
CA LEU A 217 4.17 0.39 0.75
C LEU A 217 3.43 -0.60 1.67
N HIS A 218 2.57 -0.06 2.53
CA HIS A 218 1.73 -0.79 3.47
C HIS A 218 0.27 -0.78 3.02
N HIS A 219 -0.41 -1.89 3.28
CA HIS A 219 -1.84 -2.06 3.04
C HIS A 219 -2.50 -2.25 4.40
N VAL A 220 -3.27 -1.26 4.86
CA VAL A 220 -3.95 -1.31 6.16
C VAL A 220 -5.39 -1.77 5.94
N TYR A 221 -5.70 -2.97 6.44
CA TYR A 221 -7.02 -3.60 6.33
C TYR A 221 -7.87 -3.24 7.56
N ILE A 222 -8.86 -2.39 7.37
CA ILE A 222 -9.61 -1.73 8.44
C ILE A 222 -11.10 -1.67 8.08
N HIS A 223 -11.99 -1.83 9.06
CA HIS A 223 -13.43 -1.67 8.81
C HIS A 223 -13.80 -0.20 8.69
N GLU A 224 -14.79 0.09 7.84
CA GLU A 224 -15.24 1.46 7.55
C GLU A 224 -15.71 2.25 8.79
N TYR A 225 -16.21 1.54 9.81
CA TYR A 225 -16.66 2.11 11.09
C TYR A 225 -15.54 2.29 12.13
N ASN A 226 -14.33 1.75 11.90
CA ASN A 226 -13.19 1.96 12.80
C ASN A 226 -12.68 3.39 12.72
N THR A 227 -11.95 3.83 13.74
CA THR A 227 -11.50 5.21 13.91
C THR A 227 -10.03 5.43 13.52
N ALA A 228 -9.62 6.69 13.34
CA ALA A 228 -8.24 7.09 13.10
C ALA A 228 -7.27 6.60 14.17
N ALA A 229 -7.68 6.54 15.44
CA ALA A 229 -6.86 5.99 16.51
C ALA A 229 -6.44 4.52 16.24
N LEU A 230 -7.38 3.68 15.79
CA LEU A 230 -7.05 2.29 15.42
C LEU A 230 -6.19 2.24 14.15
N PHE A 231 -6.48 3.10 13.16
CA PHE A 231 -5.65 3.18 11.94
C PHE A 231 -4.19 3.52 12.25
N GLN A 232 -3.93 4.50 13.12
CA GLN A 232 -2.57 4.91 13.49
C GLN A 232 -1.85 3.87 14.37
N ASP A 233 -2.58 3.12 15.23
CA ASP A 233 -2.03 1.96 15.96
C ASP A 233 -1.66 0.82 14.99
N LEU A 234 -2.56 0.47 14.07
CA LEU A 234 -2.27 -0.50 13.01
C LEU A 234 -1.06 -0.07 12.16
N LEU A 235 -0.90 1.22 11.89
CA LEU A 235 0.28 1.75 11.19
C LEU A 235 1.55 1.68 12.05
N CYS A 236 1.45 1.99 13.35
CA CYS A 236 2.55 1.87 14.32
C CYS A 236 3.09 0.45 14.36
N ARG A 237 2.22 -0.57 14.45
CA ARG A 237 2.60 -1.99 14.44
C ARG A 237 3.27 -2.47 13.14
N ARG A 238 3.16 -1.72 12.04
CA ARG A 238 3.72 -2.07 10.73
C ARG A 238 4.98 -1.33 10.34
N THR A 239 5.10 -0.09 10.78
CA THR A 239 6.21 0.80 10.50
C THR A 239 7.20 0.89 11.67
N SER A 240 6.78 0.46 12.86
CA SER A 240 7.48 0.72 14.13
C SER A 240 7.66 2.22 14.43
N ILE A 241 6.86 3.10 13.82
CA ILE A 241 6.85 4.54 14.07
C ILE A 241 5.78 4.86 15.14
N PRO A 242 6.17 5.36 16.33
CA PRO A 242 5.22 5.71 17.40
C PRO A 242 4.21 6.78 16.97
N LEU A 243 3.00 6.71 17.52
CA LEU A 243 1.87 7.61 17.22
C LEU A 243 2.25 9.11 17.19
N HIS A 244 3.00 9.58 18.19
CA HIS A 244 3.40 10.98 18.32
C HIS A 244 4.47 11.44 17.30
N ASN A 245 5.11 10.48 16.61
CA ASN A 245 6.10 10.74 15.57
C ASN A 245 5.53 10.59 14.15
N GLN A 246 4.31 10.09 13.97
CA GLN A 246 3.67 9.91 12.65
C GLN A 246 3.16 11.23 12.09
N GLU A 247 3.83 11.76 11.07
CA GLU A 247 3.30 12.83 10.21
C GLU A 247 2.68 12.22 8.95
N LEU A 248 1.39 12.46 8.74
CA LEU A 248 0.67 12.00 7.55
C LEU A 248 0.57 13.12 6.51
N LEU A 249 0.80 12.79 5.25
CA LEU A 249 0.56 13.67 4.11
C LEU A 249 -0.32 12.97 3.07
N TYR A 250 -1.15 13.74 2.38
CA TYR A 250 -1.92 13.28 1.22
C TYR A 250 -1.92 14.38 0.16
N GLU A 251 -1.64 14.01 -1.10
CA GLU A 251 -1.57 14.93 -2.24
C GLU A 251 -0.72 16.21 -1.99
N GLY A 252 0.39 16.04 -1.26
CA GLY A 252 1.35 17.11 -0.96
C GLY A 252 1.00 17.99 0.25
N ARG A 253 -0.14 17.76 0.93
CA ARG A 253 -0.58 18.54 2.10
C ARG A 253 -0.57 17.70 3.38
N ARG A 254 -0.47 18.34 4.54
CA ARG A 254 -0.67 17.73 5.87
C ARG A 254 -2.06 17.09 5.96
N LEU A 255 -2.12 15.81 6.34
CA LEU A 255 -3.36 15.10 6.62
C LEU A 255 -3.55 14.95 8.13
N VAL A 256 -4.36 15.84 8.72
CA VAL A 256 -4.79 15.71 10.12
C VAL A 256 -6.02 14.79 10.18
N LEU A 257 -5.95 13.76 11.02
CA LEU A 257 -7.06 12.84 11.28
C LEU A 257 -7.40 12.90 12.77
N ASP A 258 -8.56 13.45 13.12
CA ASP A 258 -9.06 13.43 14.50
C ASP A 258 -9.23 11.98 14.96
N SER A 259 -8.85 11.67 16.20
CA SER A 259 -8.80 10.29 16.72
C SER A 259 -10.10 9.49 16.57
N ASN A 260 -11.25 10.18 16.53
CA ASN A 260 -12.59 9.61 16.40
C ASN A 260 -13.10 9.56 14.94
N ARG A 261 -12.38 10.12 13.97
CA ARG A 261 -12.77 10.15 12.56
C ARG A 261 -12.83 8.73 11.99
N GLN A 262 -13.97 8.37 11.38
CA GLN A 262 -14.18 7.02 10.84
C GLN A 262 -13.44 6.79 9.51
N ALA A 263 -12.93 5.57 9.32
CA ALA A 263 -12.15 5.17 8.14
C ALA A 263 -12.90 5.37 6.82
N LYS A 264 -14.24 5.24 6.80
CA LYS A 264 -15.08 5.56 5.63
C LYS A 264 -14.89 6.98 5.08
N THR A 265 -14.46 7.92 5.93
CA THR A 265 -14.25 9.35 5.60
C THR A 265 -12.80 9.71 5.28
N PHE A 266 -11.89 8.74 5.26
CA PHE A 266 -10.50 8.96 4.85
C PHE A 266 -10.44 9.28 3.35
N PRO A 267 -9.38 9.97 2.88
CA PRO A 267 -9.15 10.14 1.44
C PRO A 267 -9.08 8.77 0.73
N LYS A 268 -9.57 8.72 -0.50
CA LYS A 268 -9.53 7.49 -1.31
C LYS A 268 -8.08 7.25 -1.76
N THR A 269 -7.50 6.14 -1.31
CA THR A 269 -6.09 5.81 -1.58
C THR A 269 -5.99 4.70 -2.61
N SER A 270 -4.86 4.66 -3.32
CA SER A 270 -4.50 3.59 -4.25
C SER A 270 -3.01 3.26 -4.13
N ARG A 271 -2.54 2.26 -4.90
CA ARG A 271 -1.11 1.92 -4.99
C ARG A 271 -0.25 3.11 -5.39
N ASP A 272 -0.75 3.95 -6.30
CA ASP A 272 -0.03 5.08 -6.90
C ASP A 272 -0.39 6.43 -6.23
N ASN A 273 -1.46 6.45 -5.44
CA ASN A 273 -1.87 7.57 -4.59
C ASN A 273 -2.12 7.13 -3.12
N PRO A 274 -1.08 6.71 -2.38
CA PRO A 274 -1.18 6.38 -0.96
C PRO A 274 -1.14 7.64 -0.09
N ILE A 275 -1.56 7.51 1.17
CA ILE A 275 -1.15 8.44 2.23
C ILE A 275 0.35 8.25 2.47
N MET A 276 1.13 9.32 2.48
CA MET A 276 2.53 9.27 2.89
C MET A 276 2.62 9.35 4.41
N VAL A 277 3.48 8.53 5.03
CA VAL A 277 3.88 8.69 6.44
C VAL A 277 5.36 9.00 6.54
N VAL A 278 5.68 9.98 7.39
CA VAL A 278 7.04 10.44 7.69
C VAL A 278 7.21 10.46 9.21
N SER A 279 8.30 9.91 9.73
CA SER A 279 8.65 10.06 11.14
C SER A 279 9.35 11.39 11.41
N ARG A 280 9.15 11.94 12.59
CA ARG A 280 9.97 13.03 13.14
C ARG A 280 11.40 12.58 13.47
N GLU A 281 11.57 11.30 13.79
CA GLU A 281 12.85 10.68 14.12
C GLU A 281 13.50 9.98 12.92
N VAL A 282 14.76 9.57 13.07
CA VAL A 282 15.45 8.76 12.06
C VAL A 282 14.90 7.33 12.10
N VAL A 283 14.53 6.81 10.93
CA VAL A 283 14.06 5.43 10.74
C VAL A 283 14.95 4.77 9.69
N ALA A 284 15.27 3.49 9.88
CA ALA A 284 16.10 2.73 8.93
C ALA A 284 15.41 2.60 7.57
N THR A 285 16.17 2.76 6.49
CA THR A 285 15.70 2.54 5.12
C THR A 285 15.62 1.05 4.84
N VAL A 286 14.51 0.57 4.24
CA VAL A 286 14.28 -0.87 3.98
C VAL A 286 14.16 -1.16 2.49
N GLY A 287 13.33 -0.39 1.77
CA GLY A 287 13.00 -0.61 0.37
C GLY A 287 12.09 -1.81 0.14
N LEU A 288 11.92 -2.18 -1.14
CA LEU A 288 11.22 -3.39 -1.55
C LEU A 288 12.13 -4.61 -1.38
N ILE A 289 11.71 -5.56 -0.55
CA ILE A 289 12.35 -6.87 -0.41
C ILE A 289 11.83 -7.77 -1.53
N PHE A 290 12.74 -8.35 -2.32
CA PHE A 290 12.42 -9.31 -3.37
C PHE A 290 13.54 -10.36 -3.50
N GLU A 291 13.16 -11.58 -3.90
CA GLU A 291 14.09 -12.64 -4.29
C GLU A 291 14.34 -12.59 -5.80
N ASP A 292 15.60 -12.84 -6.21
CA ASP A 292 15.94 -13.16 -7.59
C ASP A 292 16.10 -14.69 -7.74
N PRO A 293 15.12 -15.41 -8.34
CA PRO A 293 15.17 -16.86 -8.47
C PRO A 293 16.28 -17.26 -9.45
N SER A 294 17.12 -18.24 -9.11
CA SER A 294 18.17 -18.70 -10.02
C SER A 294 17.59 -19.49 -11.21
N PRO A 295 18.07 -19.25 -12.44
CA PRO A 295 17.49 -19.88 -13.63
C PRO A 295 17.76 -21.39 -13.65
N PRO A 296 16.80 -22.21 -14.13
CA PRO A 296 16.97 -23.66 -14.19
C PRO A 296 18.09 -24.07 -15.17
N LYS A 297 18.89 -25.07 -14.80
CA LYS A 297 19.87 -25.69 -15.71
C LYS A 297 19.14 -26.53 -16.76
N VAL A 298 19.03 -25.99 -17.97
CA VAL A 298 18.43 -26.68 -19.12
C VAL A 298 19.35 -27.77 -19.64
N GLN A 299 18.84 -28.99 -19.76
CA GLN A 299 19.60 -30.07 -20.40
C GLN A 299 19.57 -29.93 -21.93
N PRO A 300 20.68 -30.20 -22.65
CA PRO A 300 20.73 -30.10 -24.11
C PRO A 300 19.92 -31.18 -24.83
N ARG A 301 19.61 -32.29 -24.15
CA ARG A 301 18.76 -33.38 -24.66
C ARG A 301 17.37 -32.83 -25.05
N TYR A 302 16.85 -33.26 -26.20
CA TYR A 302 15.46 -33.02 -26.60
C TYR A 302 14.52 -33.94 -25.82
N ASP A 303 13.56 -33.36 -25.12
CA ASP A 303 12.56 -34.09 -24.31
C ASP A 303 11.33 -33.20 -24.10
N LEU A 304 10.20 -33.53 -24.75
CA LEU A 304 8.99 -32.71 -24.75
C LEU A 304 8.39 -32.50 -23.35
N ASP A 305 8.56 -33.46 -22.42
CA ASP A 305 8.04 -33.37 -21.06
C ASP A 305 8.88 -32.41 -20.21
N LEU A 306 10.20 -32.52 -20.31
CA LEU A 306 11.16 -31.63 -19.62
C LEU A 306 11.16 -30.23 -20.22
N ASP A 307 11.10 -30.10 -21.55
CA ASP A 307 11.21 -28.81 -22.24
C ASP A 307 9.97 -27.93 -21.99
N ALA A 308 8.77 -28.52 -22.00
CA ALA A 308 7.56 -27.83 -21.54
C ALA A 308 7.61 -27.45 -20.05
N SER A 309 8.31 -28.23 -19.21
CA SER A 309 8.52 -27.92 -17.79
C SER A 309 9.51 -26.76 -17.61
N TYR A 310 10.63 -26.74 -18.33
CA TYR A 310 11.60 -25.64 -18.34
C TYR A 310 10.95 -24.34 -18.84
N ALA A 311 10.19 -24.39 -19.93
CA ALA A 311 9.48 -23.23 -20.46
C ALA A 311 8.45 -22.66 -19.46
N LYS A 312 7.76 -23.53 -18.71
CA LYS A 312 6.89 -23.09 -17.61
C LYS A 312 7.68 -22.35 -16.52
N THR A 313 8.82 -22.87 -16.10
CA THR A 313 9.67 -22.24 -15.08
C THR A 313 10.20 -20.89 -15.56
N PHE A 314 10.77 -20.79 -16.77
CA PHE A 314 11.23 -19.51 -17.31
C PHE A 314 10.11 -18.46 -17.46
N ALA A 315 8.91 -18.87 -17.88
CA ALA A 315 7.76 -17.98 -17.95
C ALA A 315 7.36 -17.48 -16.54
N GLY A 316 7.42 -18.35 -15.52
CA GLY A 316 7.20 -17.99 -14.12
C GLY A 316 8.25 -17.01 -13.59
N ASP A 317 9.54 -17.34 -13.75
CA ASP A 317 10.67 -16.53 -13.30
C ASP A 317 10.62 -15.12 -13.92
N VAL A 318 10.51 -15.03 -15.25
CA VAL A 318 10.45 -13.74 -15.96
C VAL A 318 9.15 -12.99 -15.67
N GLY A 319 8.04 -13.70 -15.40
CA GLY A 319 6.80 -13.10 -14.91
C GLY A 319 6.95 -12.43 -13.54
N HIS A 320 7.70 -13.08 -12.63
CA HIS A 320 8.06 -12.51 -11.33
C HIS A 320 9.02 -11.31 -11.47
N LEU A 321 10.04 -11.39 -12.35
CA LEU A 321 10.93 -10.25 -12.63
C LEU A 321 10.16 -9.05 -13.21
N TRP A 322 9.20 -9.28 -14.11
CA TRP A 322 8.31 -8.25 -14.65
C TRP A 322 7.45 -7.58 -13.56
N LYS A 323 6.80 -8.36 -12.70
CA LYS A 323 6.01 -7.80 -11.59
C LYS A 323 6.85 -7.12 -10.51
N THR A 324 8.07 -7.58 -10.33
CA THR A 324 9.04 -6.90 -9.45
C THR A 324 9.48 -5.58 -10.07
N SER A 325 9.82 -5.50 -11.36
CA SER A 325 10.24 -4.25 -12.00
C SER A 325 9.15 -3.17 -12.01
N GLU A 326 7.89 -3.55 -12.25
CA GLU A 326 6.71 -2.68 -12.06
C GLU A 326 6.68 -2.09 -10.64
N SER A 327 6.93 -2.92 -9.62
CA SER A 327 6.92 -2.52 -8.21
C SER A 327 8.11 -1.62 -7.84
N LEU A 328 9.31 -1.89 -8.37
CA LEU A 328 10.49 -1.06 -8.17
C LEU A 328 10.32 0.33 -8.80
N LEU A 329 9.66 0.43 -9.95
CA LEU A 329 9.36 1.72 -10.59
C LEU A 329 8.34 2.52 -9.76
N VAL A 330 7.21 1.90 -9.37
CA VAL A 330 6.20 2.55 -8.52
C VAL A 330 6.80 3.06 -7.20
N TYR A 331 7.66 2.28 -6.54
CA TYR A 331 8.31 2.71 -5.30
C TYR A 331 9.20 3.94 -5.50
N GLN A 332 9.89 4.06 -6.64
CA GLN A 332 10.67 5.24 -6.96
C GLN A 332 9.76 6.45 -7.16
N GLU A 333 8.69 6.33 -7.97
CA GLU A 333 7.71 7.40 -8.19
C GLU A 333 7.05 7.89 -6.88
N LEU A 334 6.72 6.97 -5.97
CA LEU A 334 6.19 7.31 -4.65
C LEU A 334 7.21 8.08 -3.79
N VAL A 335 8.48 7.69 -3.81
CA VAL A 335 9.55 8.46 -3.17
C VAL A 335 9.70 9.84 -3.83
N ARG A 336 9.70 9.95 -5.17
CA ARG A 336 9.77 11.24 -5.88
C ARG A 336 8.62 12.18 -5.47
N LYS A 337 7.40 11.65 -5.39
CA LYS A 337 6.21 12.38 -4.92
C LYS A 337 6.32 12.77 -3.44
N GLY A 338 6.80 11.87 -2.59
CA GLY A 338 7.00 12.12 -1.16
C GLY A 338 8.10 13.15 -0.88
N VAL A 339 9.23 13.09 -1.59
CA VAL A 339 10.34 14.06 -1.55
C VAL A 339 9.82 15.46 -1.86
N ARG A 340 9.08 15.64 -2.97
CA ARG A 340 8.49 16.93 -3.34
C ARG A 340 7.51 17.45 -2.27
N GLY A 341 6.59 16.61 -1.81
CA GLY A 341 5.65 16.98 -0.74
C GLY A 341 6.35 17.36 0.57
N LEU A 342 7.45 16.68 0.91
CA LEU A 342 8.24 16.98 2.10
C LEU A 342 9.05 18.28 1.98
N ILE A 343 9.51 18.64 0.78
CA ILE A 343 10.15 19.94 0.51
C ILE A 343 9.15 21.08 0.69
N GLU A 344 7.94 20.97 0.14
CA GLU A 344 6.90 22.00 0.35
C GLU A 344 6.50 22.10 1.82
N LEU A 345 6.32 20.97 2.51
CA LEU A 345 6.07 20.94 3.95
C LEU A 345 7.16 21.67 4.77
N MET A 346 8.43 21.50 4.41
CA MET A 346 9.54 22.19 5.08
C MET A 346 9.61 23.68 4.76
N LYS A 347 9.09 24.13 3.61
CA LYS A 347 8.92 25.56 3.32
C LYS A 347 7.77 26.15 4.15
N GLU A 348 6.67 25.42 4.33
CA GLU A 348 5.57 25.82 5.24
C GLU A 348 6.10 25.98 6.68
N ASP A 349 6.78 24.96 7.22
CA ASP A 349 7.43 25.01 8.55
C ASP A 349 8.38 26.21 8.72
N TYR A 350 9.22 26.46 7.70
CA TYR A 350 10.17 27.56 7.70
C TYR A 350 9.46 28.94 7.68
N ASN A 351 8.37 29.07 6.91
CA ASN A 351 7.58 30.29 6.85
C ASN A 351 6.84 30.56 8.17
N GLU A 352 6.26 29.54 8.81
CA GLU A 352 5.67 29.64 10.16
C GLU A 352 6.71 30.16 11.18
N ILE A 353 7.94 29.61 11.15
CA ILE A 353 9.05 30.06 12.00
C ILE A 353 9.49 31.50 11.66
N LEU A 354 9.48 31.92 10.39
CA LEU A 354 9.78 33.31 10.00
C LEU A 354 8.72 34.31 10.52
N HIS A 355 7.44 33.95 10.45
CA HIS A 355 6.37 34.76 11.04
C HIS A 355 6.57 34.88 12.56
N LYS A 356 6.83 33.76 13.25
CA LYS A 356 7.05 33.78 14.70
C LYS A 356 8.31 34.57 15.09
N LYS A 357 9.40 34.44 14.33
CA LYS A 357 10.62 35.24 14.51
C LYS A 357 10.32 36.74 14.43
N SER A 358 9.57 37.16 13.40
CA SER A 358 9.22 38.56 13.18
C SER A 358 8.34 39.12 14.30
N GLU A 359 7.39 38.34 14.81
CA GLU A 359 6.59 38.70 15.98
C GLU A 359 7.45 38.88 17.23
N VAL A 360 8.31 37.91 17.54
CA VAL A 360 9.18 37.94 18.73
C VAL A 360 10.19 39.08 18.67
N PHE A 361 10.82 39.34 17.52
CA PHE A 361 11.74 40.48 17.36
C PHE A 361 11.03 41.82 17.58
N ARG A 362 9.78 41.95 17.10
CA ARG A 362 8.95 43.14 17.34
C ARG A 362 8.62 43.30 18.82
N LEU A 363 8.26 42.22 19.53
CA LEU A 363 8.01 42.24 20.97
C LEU A 363 9.27 42.64 21.77
N CYS A 364 10.44 42.09 21.41
CA CYS A 364 11.73 42.51 22.00
C CYS A 364 11.97 44.01 21.82
N SER A 365 11.81 44.53 20.60
CA SER A 365 12.03 45.94 20.31
C SER A 365 11.07 46.86 21.08
N ILE A 366 9.81 46.47 21.24
CA ILE A 366 8.83 47.22 22.05
C ILE A 366 9.23 47.19 23.53
N CYS A 367 9.66 46.04 24.03
CA CYS A 367 10.10 45.88 25.43
C CYS A 367 11.31 46.77 25.75
N THR A 368 12.33 46.78 24.88
CA THR A 368 13.50 47.66 25.08
C THR A 368 13.10 49.13 25.05
N GLN A 369 12.29 49.57 24.07
CA GLN A 369 11.83 50.97 23.98
C GLN A 369 10.99 51.42 25.19
N GLN A 370 10.14 50.55 25.74
CA GLN A 370 9.37 50.87 26.95
C GLN A 370 10.28 51.01 28.18
N LEU A 371 11.30 50.14 28.32
CA LEU A 371 12.23 50.17 29.43
C LEU A 371 13.18 51.38 29.34
N GLU A 372 13.73 51.68 28.16
CA GLU A 372 14.49 52.91 27.89
C GLU A 372 13.69 54.17 28.27
N LYS A 373 12.40 54.22 27.88
CA LYS A 373 11.51 55.34 28.21
C LYS A 373 11.23 55.44 29.71
N ALA A 374 10.98 54.32 30.38
CA ALA A 374 10.73 54.28 31.82
C ALA A 374 11.98 54.69 32.63
N GLU A 375 13.16 54.21 32.24
CA GLU A 375 14.45 54.58 32.86
C GLU A 375 14.70 56.09 32.72
N LEU A 376 14.41 56.68 31.54
CA LEU A 376 14.49 58.13 31.33
C LEU A 376 13.47 58.92 32.15
N GLU A 377 12.22 58.45 32.23
CA GLU A 377 11.15 59.08 33.02
C GLU A 377 11.48 59.10 34.52
N VAL A 378 12.06 58.03 35.05
CA VAL A 378 12.54 57.97 36.45
C VAL A 378 13.74 58.90 36.68
N LEU A 379 14.70 58.94 35.75
CA LEU A 379 15.85 59.87 35.82
C LEU A 379 15.44 61.36 35.82
N MET A 380 14.32 61.70 35.17
CA MET A 380 13.79 63.07 35.15
C MET A 380 12.98 63.43 36.41
N GLN A 381 12.48 62.45 37.16
CA GLN A 381 11.74 62.65 38.40
C GLN A 381 12.69 62.72 39.60
N ALA A 382 13.15 63.94 39.92
CA ALA A 382 14.17 64.22 40.94
C ALA A 382 13.85 63.83 42.42
N ASN A 383 12.79 63.06 42.68
CA ASN A 383 12.39 62.55 43.99
C ASN A 383 11.68 61.18 43.83
N MET A 384 12.42 60.08 43.65
CA MET A 384 11.93 58.71 43.86
C MET A 384 13.05 57.74 44.28
N LEU A 385 12.65 56.55 44.73
CA LEU A 385 13.47 55.57 45.46
C LEU A 385 14.53 54.91 44.57
N THR A 386 15.76 54.78 45.07
CA THR A 386 16.88 54.13 44.35
C THR A 386 16.58 52.69 43.93
N SER A 387 15.72 51.97 44.65
CA SER A 387 15.34 50.59 44.34
C SER A 387 14.52 50.46 43.05
N GLU A 388 13.61 51.39 42.77
CA GLU A 388 12.75 51.32 41.57
C GLU A 388 13.56 51.58 40.30
N TYR A 389 14.56 52.46 40.38
CA TYR A 389 15.54 52.67 39.32
C TYR A 389 16.43 51.43 39.10
N GLU A 390 16.93 50.81 40.18
CA GLU A 390 17.71 49.57 40.10
C GLU A 390 16.91 48.42 39.45
N ASP A 391 15.64 48.24 39.81
CA ASP A 391 14.75 47.22 39.21
C ASP A 391 14.52 47.46 37.70
N ILE A 392 14.28 48.71 37.28
CA ILE A 392 14.10 49.06 35.86
C ILE A 392 15.41 48.87 35.09
N ALA A 393 16.55 49.30 35.65
CA ALA A 393 17.86 49.15 35.02
C ALA A 393 18.26 47.67 34.84
N ASP A 394 18.00 46.81 35.84
CA ASP A 394 18.27 45.37 35.71
C ASP A 394 17.27 44.69 34.74
N MET A 395 16.02 45.15 34.65
CA MET A 395 15.07 44.72 33.61
C MET A 395 15.51 45.15 32.21
N HIS A 396 15.97 46.38 32.01
CA HIS A 396 16.49 46.88 30.74
C HIS A 396 17.75 46.09 30.31
N LYS A 397 18.70 45.89 31.24
CA LYS A 397 19.88 45.04 31.04
C LYS A 397 19.52 43.59 30.70
N LYS A 398 18.41 43.05 31.24
CA LYS A 398 17.89 41.74 30.84
C LYS A 398 17.31 41.78 29.42
N ALA A 399 16.54 42.81 29.06
CA ALA A 399 16.02 42.99 27.70
C ALA A 399 17.16 43.11 26.65
N LEU A 400 18.23 43.85 26.95
CA LEU A 400 19.42 43.96 26.09
C LEU A 400 20.15 42.62 25.89
N ARG A 401 20.25 41.79 26.95
CA ARG A 401 20.78 40.42 26.84
C ARG A 401 19.90 39.53 25.95
N ILE A 402 18.57 39.66 26.06
CA ILE A 402 17.63 38.96 25.18
C ILE A 402 17.78 39.46 23.73
N SER A 403 17.89 40.78 23.51
CA SER A 403 18.13 41.33 22.17
C SER A 403 19.42 40.78 21.54
N SER A 404 20.45 40.58 22.36
CA SER A 404 21.73 39.97 21.91
C SER A 404 21.61 38.48 21.57
N SER A 405 20.59 37.76 22.09
CA SER A 405 20.33 36.35 21.74
C SER A 405 19.55 36.16 20.44
N LEU A 406 19.04 37.26 19.85
CA LEU A 406 18.36 37.26 18.54
C LEU A 406 19.33 37.07 17.36
N ASP A 407 20.56 37.56 17.49
CA ASP A 407 21.59 37.50 16.46
C ASP A 407 21.94 36.05 16.02
N PRO A 408 22.17 35.09 16.95
CA PRO A 408 22.32 33.67 16.61
C PRO A 408 21.08 33.05 15.93
N ILE A 409 19.88 33.48 16.33
CA ILE A 409 18.61 33.02 15.75
C ILE A 409 18.50 33.49 14.30
N GLU A 410 18.86 34.74 14.00
CA GLU A 410 18.87 35.28 12.64
C GLU A 410 19.85 34.52 11.73
N ARG A 411 21.09 34.33 12.19
CA ARG A 411 22.13 33.60 11.45
C ARG A 411 21.70 32.16 11.14
N THR A 412 21.12 31.47 12.13
CA THR A 412 20.63 30.09 11.97
C THR A 412 19.41 30.03 11.04
N THR A 413 18.53 31.02 11.10
CA THR A 413 17.37 31.15 10.19
C THR A 413 17.82 31.34 8.74
N GLN A 414 18.88 32.12 8.51
CA GLN A 414 19.44 32.36 7.18
C GLN A 414 20.25 31.15 6.65
N ASP A 415 20.96 30.42 7.50
CA ASP A 415 21.59 29.13 7.17
C ASP A 415 20.52 28.12 6.69
N VAL A 416 19.44 27.94 7.45
CA VAL A 416 18.33 27.05 7.07
C VAL A 416 17.66 27.48 5.77
N LYS A 417 17.48 28.79 5.54
CA LYS A 417 16.98 29.35 4.26
C LYS A 417 17.82 28.86 3.08
N SER A 418 19.15 28.95 3.18
CA SER A 418 20.07 28.56 2.11
C SER A 418 20.00 27.06 1.77
N LYS A 419 19.59 26.22 2.72
CA LYS A 419 19.46 24.77 2.54
C LYS A 419 18.15 24.35 1.86
N ILE A 420 17.06 25.13 2.05
CA ILE A 420 15.71 24.84 1.54
C ILE A 420 15.44 25.49 0.16
N LEU A 421 16.08 26.62 -0.15
CA LEU A 421 15.91 27.31 -1.43
C LEU A 421 16.40 26.47 -2.65
N PRO A 422 15.90 26.77 -3.87
CA PRO A 422 16.40 26.15 -5.10
C PRO A 422 17.93 26.30 -5.23
N GLY A 423 18.62 25.20 -5.52
CA GLY A 423 20.09 25.13 -5.50
C GLY A 423 20.71 24.76 -4.14
N GLY A 424 19.91 24.71 -3.07
CA GLY A 424 20.33 24.30 -1.74
C GLY A 424 20.54 22.79 -1.57
N VAL A 425 20.92 22.41 -0.35
CA VAL A 425 21.27 21.02 0.03
C VAL A 425 20.07 20.07 -0.01
N LEU A 426 18.83 20.59 0.11
CA LEU A 426 17.59 19.80 0.13
C LEU A 426 16.83 19.76 -1.21
N THR A 427 17.47 20.04 -2.35
CA THR A 427 16.82 19.91 -3.66
C THR A 427 16.42 18.46 -3.99
N ASP A 428 15.41 18.31 -4.84
CA ASP A 428 14.96 17.04 -5.44
C ASP A 428 15.64 16.72 -6.77
N SER A 429 16.58 17.54 -7.23
CA SER A 429 17.29 17.39 -8.51
C SER A 429 17.89 16.00 -8.75
N TRP A 430 18.41 15.36 -7.69
CA TRP A 430 18.93 14.00 -7.71
C TRP A 430 17.89 12.94 -8.09
N THR A 431 16.60 13.20 -7.83
CA THR A 431 15.51 12.26 -8.12
C THR A 431 15.28 12.07 -9.61
N LEU A 432 15.63 13.06 -10.43
CA LEU A 432 15.57 13.00 -11.89
C LEU A 432 16.83 12.34 -12.50
N GLN A 433 17.96 12.43 -11.81
CA GLN A 433 19.26 11.91 -12.29
C GLN A 433 19.50 10.44 -11.94
N VAL A 434 18.83 9.93 -10.91
CA VAL A 434 19.07 8.59 -10.35
C VAL A 434 17.81 7.74 -10.44
N GLY A 435 18.00 6.42 -10.57
CA GLY A 435 16.93 5.44 -10.63
C GLY A 435 16.48 5.14 -12.05
N THR A 436 15.22 4.72 -12.18
CA THR A 436 14.51 4.51 -13.45
C THR A 436 13.28 5.40 -13.51
N HIS A 437 12.85 5.74 -14.72
CA HIS A 437 11.65 6.54 -15.00
C HIS A 437 10.70 5.80 -15.95
N PRO A 438 9.41 6.18 -16.02
CA PRO A 438 8.46 5.58 -16.98
C PRO A 438 8.94 5.65 -18.44
N GLU A 439 9.65 6.70 -18.82
CA GLU A 439 10.21 6.93 -20.16
C GLU A 439 11.29 5.91 -20.55
N ASP A 440 11.95 5.27 -19.57
CA ASP A 440 12.90 4.18 -19.84
C ASP A 440 12.20 2.96 -20.45
N ARG A 441 10.91 2.77 -20.18
CA ARG A 441 10.06 1.66 -20.64
C ARG A 441 10.62 0.25 -20.34
N ASN A 442 11.36 0.12 -19.25
CA ASN A 442 12.02 -1.14 -18.88
C ASN A 442 11.02 -2.25 -18.52
N VAL A 443 9.89 -1.89 -17.91
CA VAL A 443 8.79 -2.83 -17.57
C VAL A 443 8.20 -3.43 -18.84
N GLU A 444 7.96 -2.61 -19.87
CA GLU A 444 7.43 -2.99 -21.17
C GLU A 444 8.43 -3.83 -21.97
N LYS A 445 9.72 -3.47 -21.96
CA LYS A 445 10.78 -4.28 -22.59
C LYS A 445 10.85 -5.70 -21.98
N ILE A 446 10.75 -5.83 -20.65
CA ILE A 446 10.67 -7.15 -19.99
C ILE A 446 9.37 -7.85 -20.38
N LYS A 447 8.23 -7.14 -20.45
CA LYS A 447 6.93 -7.71 -20.84
C LYS A 447 6.95 -8.29 -22.27
N VAL A 448 7.58 -7.63 -23.23
CA VAL A 448 7.75 -8.15 -24.61
C VAL A 448 8.55 -9.46 -24.62
N LEU A 449 9.61 -9.56 -23.80
CA LEU A 449 10.37 -10.80 -23.65
C LEU A 449 9.55 -11.90 -22.97
N LEU A 450 8.77 -11.56 -21.94
CA LEU A 450 7.84 -12.48 -21.27
C LEU A 450 6.77 -13.03 -22.24
N ASP A 451 6.23 -12.19 -23.13
CA ASP A 451 5.24 -12.61 -24.12
C ASP A 451 5.83 -13.57 -25.15
N ALA A 452 7.06 -13.32 -25.62
CA ALA A 452 7.79 -14.26 -26.48
C ALA A 452 8.06 -15.61 -25.77
N ILE A 453 8.49 -15.58 -24.51
CA ILE A 453 8.68 -16.78 -23.67
C ILE A 453 7.35 -17.54 -23.46
N THR A 454 6.25 -16.81 -23.25
CA THR A 454 4.92 -17.38 -23.02
C THR A 454 4.37 -18.04 -24.28
N ALA A 455 4.63 -17.47 -25.46
CA ALA A 455 4.28 -18.09 -26.74
C ALA A 455 5.04 -19.42 -26.94
N ILE A 456 6.35 -19.45 -26.66
CA ILE A 456 7.15 -20.69 -26.72
C ILE A 456 6.62 -21.73 -25.71
N TYR A 457 6.28 -21.32 -24.48
CA TYR A 457 5.69 -22.21 -23.49
C TYR A 457 4.33 -22.79 -23.94
N GLN A 458 3.47 -21.99 -24.56
CA GLN A 458 2.20 -22.45 -25.11
C GLN A 458 2.40 -23.47 -26.23
N GLN A 459 3.36 -23.23 -27.13
CA GLN A 459 3.73 -24.18 -28.18
C GLN A 459 4.27 -25.49 -27.59
N PHE A 460 5.22 -25.43 -26.66
CA PHE A 460 5.78 -26.64 -26.03
C PHE A 460 4.71 -27.46 -25.27
N LYS A 461 3.69 -26.81 -24.72
CA LYS A 461 2.54 -27.47 -24.12
C LYS A 461 1.69 -28.22 -25.16
N LYS A 462 1.57 -27.70 -26.39
CA LYS A 462 0.94 -28.39 -27.53
C LYS A 462 1.79 -29.57 -27.99
N ASP A 463 3.07 -29.35 -28.23
CA ASP A 463 4.03 -30.38 -28.68
C ASP A 463 4.05 -31.59 -27.72
N LYS A 464 4.08 -31.32 -26.41
CA LYS A 464 3.96 -32.33 -25.35
C LYS A 464 2.66 -33.13 -25.41
N ALA A 465 1.54 -32.53 -25.79
CA ALA A 465 0.27 -33.24 -25.93
C ALA A 465 0.26 -34.17 -27.16
N GLU A 466 1.00 -33.80 -28.22
CA GLU A 466 1.16 -34.60 -29.44
C GLU A 466 2.13 -35.79 -29.26
N ARG A 467 2.95 -35.77 -28.20
CA ARG A 467 3.92 -36.81 -27.77
C ARG A 467 5.08 -37.09 -28.73
N ARG A 468 4.94 -36.81 -30.02
CA ARG A 468 5.98 -36.95 -31.04
C ARG A 468 5.76 -35.95 -32.17
N LEU A 469 6.81 -35.20 -32.50
CA LEU A 469 6.81 -34.25 -33.61
C LEU A 469 7.35 -34.86 -34.92
N PRO A 470 6.87 -34.41 -36.10
CA PRO A 470 7.58 -34.55 -37.37
C PRO A 470 8.95 -33.87 -37.36
N TYR A 471 9.86 -34.28 -38.25
CA TYR A 471 11.26 -33.80 -38.28
C TYR A 471 11.40 -32.27 -38.33
N ASN A 472 10.62 -31.59 -39.16
CA ASN A 472 10.69 -30.12 -39.30
C ASN A 472 10.24 -29.41 -38.02
N GLU A 473 9.16 -29.88 -37.39
CA GLU A 473 8.64 -29.34 -36.14
C GLU A 473 9.60 -29.64 -34.97
N GLU A 474 10.27 -30.79 -34.97
CA GLU A 474 11.34 -31.10 -34.02
C GLU A 474 12.52 -30.12 -34.13
N GLN A 475 12.91 -29.71 -35.35
CA GLN A 475 13.95 -28.68 -35.51
C GLN A 475 13.48 -27.30 -35.02
N ILE A 476 12.22 -26.92 -35.31
CA ILE A 476 11.63 -25.66 -34.82
C ILE A 476 11.60 -25.66 -33.30
N HIS A 477 11.12 -26.74 -32.66
CA HIS A 477 11.10 -26.89 -31.21
C HIS A 477 12.51 -26.74 -30.59
N LYS A 478 13.53 -27.38 -31.18
CA LYS A 478 14.94 -27.24 -30.73
C LYS A 478 15.45 -25.81 -30.87
N PHE A 479 15.07 -25.09 -31.92
CA PHE A 479 15.44 -23.70 -32.12
C PHE A 479 14.73 -22.76 -31.12
N ASP A 480 13.44 -22.98 -30.87
CA ASP A 480 12.68 -22.22 -29.88
C ASP A 480 13.15 -22.51 -28.45
N LYS A 481 13.66 -23.71 -28.16
CA LYS A 481 14.33 -24.03 -26.89
C LYS A 481 15.59 -23.20 -26.68
N GLN A 482 16.34 -22.89 -27.74
CA GLN A 482 17.48 -21.97 -27.67
C GLN A 482 17.02 -20.52 -27.49
N LYS A 483 16.01 -20.06 -28.25
CA LYS A 483 15.41 -18.72 -28.09
C LYS A 483 14.90 -18.49 -26.67
N LEU A 484 14.23 -19.46 -26.07
CA LEU A 484 13.70 -19.43 -24.71
C LEU A 484 14.79 -19.01 -23.70
N VAL A 485 15.95 -19.67 -23.74
CA VAL A 485 17.09 -19.36 -22.87
C VAL A 485 17.66 -17.97 -23.17
N ILE A 486 17.76 -17.58 -24.45
CA ILE A 486 18.26 -16.25 -24.86
C ILE A 486 17.32 -15.14 -24.38
N HIS A 487 16.00 -15.29 -24.55
CA HIS A 487 15.01 -14.31 -24.10
C HIS A 487 14.99 -14.20 -22.57
N ALA A 488 15.06 -15.32 -21.85
CA ALA A 488 15.12 -15.32 -20.39
C ALA A 488 16.41 -14.67 -19.87
N GLY A 489 17.56 -14.95 -20.50
CA GLY A 489 18.83 -14.30 -20.17
C GLY A 489 18.80 -12.79 -20.39
N LYS A 490 18.24 -12.33 -21.53
CA LYS A 490 18.06 -10.89 -21.82
C LYS A 490 17.12 -10.21 -20.81
N ALA A 491 16.00 -10.84 -20.47
CA ALA A 491 15.05 -10.30 -19.50
C ALA A 491 15.66 -10.17 -18.10
N ARG A 492 16.50 -11.15 -17.72
CA ARG A 492 17.21 -11.17 -16.44
C ARG A 492 18.29 -10.10 -16.34
N SER A 493 19.15 -9.94 -17.35
CA SER A 493 20.13 -8.84 -17.39
C SER A 493 19.43 -7.47 -17.34
N LEU A 494 18.40 -7.26 -18.17
CA LEU A 494 17.60 -6.03 -18.15
C LEU A 494 16.96 -5.75 -16.78
N PHE A 495 16.50 -6.79 -16.07
CA PHE A 495 16.01 -6.63 -14.70
C PHE A 495 17.14 -6.27 -13.73
N THR A 496 18.24 -7.04 -13.69
CA THR A 496 19.31 -6.88 -12.71
C THR A 496 20.05 -5.56 -12.88
N ASP A 497 20.42 -5.25 -14.12
CA ASP A 497 21.33 -4.16 -14.45
C ASP A 497 20.57 -2.82 -14.55
N GLU A 498 19.43 -2.80 -15.25
CA GLU A 498 18.69 -1.54 -15.49
C GLU A 498 17.61 -1.26 -14.44
N CYS A 499 17.04 -2.28 -13.77
CA CYS A 499 15.97 -2.06 -12.78
C CYS A 499 16.49 -2.18 -11.34
N ALA A 500 16.98 -3.35 -10.93
CA ALA A 500 17.34 -3.66 -9.55
C ALA A 500 18.56 -2.87 -9.06
N MET A 501 19.62 -2.74 -9.88
CA MET A 501 20.80 -1.95 -9.52
C MET A 501 20.47 -0.45 -9.39
N LYS A 502 19.79 0.13 -10.39
CA LYS A 502 19.40 1.55 -10.35
C LYS A 502 18.44 1.86 -9.20
N TYR A 503 17.51 0.97 -8.89
CA TYR A 503 16.64 1.07 -7.72
C TYR A 503 17.44 1.13 -6.41
N ARG A 504 18.38 0.21 -6.19
CA ARG A 504 19.21 0.19 -4.97
C ARG A 504 20.02 1.48 -4.81
N LEU A 505 20.59 2.00 -5.91
CA LEU A 505 21.29 3.28 -5.92
C LEU A 505 20.36 4.45 -5.57
N PHE A 506 19.14 4.48 -6.13
CA PHE A 506 18.13 5.49 -5.83
C PHE A 506 17.71 5.47 -4.36
N ILE A 507 17.47 4.30 -3.77
CA ILE A 507 17.11 4.16 -2.35
C ILE A 507 18.26 4.62 -1.45
N SER A 508 19.52 4.29 -1.77
CA SER A 508 20.69 4.79 -1.03
C SER A 508 20.82 6.32 -1.10
N LYS A 509 20.51 6.94 -2.26
CA LYS A 509 20.46 8.39 -2.40
C LYS A 509 19.30 9.03 -1.64
N SER A 510 18.14 8.37 -1.60
CA SER A 510 17.02 8.76 -0.74
C SER A 510 17.40 8.75 0.74
N GLU A 511 18.11 7.73 1.21
CA GLU A 511 18.61 7.66 2.60
C GLU A 511 19.63 8.77 2.93
N GLU A 512 20.55 9.07 2.02
CA GLU A 512 21.47 10.20 2.15
C GLU A 512 20.72 11.54 2.24
N TRP A 513 19.68 11.71 1.43
CA TRP A 513 18.84 12.91 1.43
C TRP A 513 17.97 13.02 2.69
N MET A 514 17.33 11.94 3.14
CA MET A 514 16.52 11.94 4.37
C MET A 514 17.33 12.26 5.63
N ARG A 515 18.61 11.88 5.69
CA ARG A 515 19.52 12.31 6.77
C ARG A 515 19.74 13.83 6.78
N LYS A 516 19.88 14.46 5.61
CA LYS A 516 19.98 15.92 5.47
C LYS A 516 18.68 16.61 5.89
N VAL A 517 17.53 16.07 5.46
CA VAL A 517 16.19 16.54 5.87
C VAL A 517 16.03 16.49 7.39
N HIS A 518 16.34 15.36 8.04
CA HIS A 518 16.22 15.23 9.48
C HIS A 518 17.13 16.23 10.24
N HIS A 519 18.36 16.47 9.75
CA HIS A 519 19.24 17.50 10.31
C HIS A 519 18.61 18.90 10.26
N VAL A 520 18.06 19.30 9.10
CA VAL A 520 17.43 20.63 8.95
C VAL A 520 16.12 20.74 9.74
N ARG A 521 15.30 19.68 9.79
CA ARG A 521 14.12 19.61 10.67
C ARG A 521 14.49 19.79 12.14
N LYS A 522 15.61 19.23 12.60
CA LYS A 522 16.14 19.45 13.96
C LYS A 522 16.58 20.91 14.19
N GLN A 523 17.16 21.57 13.18
CA GLN A 523 17.47 23.01 13.26
C GLN A 523 16.18 23.86 13.36
N LEU A 524 15.17 23.58 12.53
CA LEU A 524 13.86 24.25 12.56
C LEU A 524 13.16 24.10 13.93
N LEU A 525 13.13 22.88 14.48
CA LEU A 525 12.55 22.62 15.80
C LEU A 525 13.31 23.35 16.92
N GLY A 526 14.64 23.43 16.83
CA GLY A 526 15.48 24.20 17.75
C GLY A 526 15.19 25.71 17.69
N LEU A 527 15.07 26.27 16.48
CA LEU A 527 14.67 27.67 16.26
C LEU A 527 13.29 27.97 16.87
N SER A 528 12.30 27.10 16.62
CA SER A 528 10.95 27.23 17.20
C SER A 528 11.00 27.24 18.73
N GLY A 529 11.73 26.31 19.34
CA GLY A 529 11.91 26.26 20.80
C GLY A 529 12.61 27.50 21.38
N GLN A 530 13.63 28.03 20.70
CA GLN A 530 14.31 29.27 21.09
C GLN A 530 13.37 30.48 21.03
N LEU A 531 12.60 30.63 19.95
CA LEU A 531 11.63 31.72 19.79
C LEU A 531 10.53 31.68 20.86
N ILE A 532 9.98 30.50 21.16
CA ILE A 532 8.99 30.32 22.24
C ILE A 532 9.59 30.62 23.62
N GLY A 533 10.87 30.33 23.83
CA GLY A 533 11.59 30.71 25.06
C GLY A 533 11.73 32.22 25.20
N VAL A 534 12.25 32.88 24.17
CA VAL A 534 12.42 34.35 24.12
C VAL A 534 11.09 35.06 24.28
N GLU A 535 10.04 34.63 23.57
CA GLU A 535 8.68 35.17 23.69
C GLU A 535 8.22 35.21 25.15
N LYS A 536 8.31 34.07 25.86
CA LYS A 536 7.91 33.97 27.27
C LYS A 536 8.69 34.93 28.17
N GLU A 537 10.01 35.03 27.99
CA GLU A 537 10.83 35.94 28.77
C GLU A 537 10.47 37.41 28.53
N VAL A 538 10.23 37.79 27.28
CA VAL A 538 9.85 39.15 26.87
C VAL A 538 8.44 39.51 27.35
N THR A 539 7.48 38.60 27.26
CA THR A 539 6.12 38.80 27.78
C THR A 539 6.14 39.04 29.29
N VAL A 540 6.98 38.31 30.05
CA VAL A 540 7.14 38.53 31.50
C VAL A 540 7.81 39.87 31.81
N LEU A 541 8.75 40.34 30.98
CA LEU A 541 9.35 41.67 31.14
C LEU A 541 8.34 42.79 30.83
N LEU A 542 7.55 42.66 29.77
CA LEU A 542 6.49 43.61 29.40
C LEU A 542 5.41 43.72 30.49
N ASP A 543 4.93 42.60 31.04
CA ASP A 543 3.95 42.59 32.15
C ASP A 543 4.49 43.28 33.40
N ARG A 544 5.78 43.09 33.74
CA ARG A 544 6.43 43.81 34.84
C ARG A 544 6.61 45.30 34.56
N ALA A 545 7.02 45.66 33.33
CA ALA A 545 7.22 47.05 32.94
C ALA A 545 5.91 47.84 32.99
N ALA A 546 4.81 47.25 32.51
CA ALA A 546 3.47 47.83 32.61
C ALA A 546 3.05 48.06 34.07
N LYS A 547 3.27 47.08 34.96
CA LYS A 547 2.93 47.19 36.40
C LYS A 547 3.72 48.29 37.12
N LEU A 548 5.00 48.46 36.80
CA LEU A 548 5.82 49.56 37.32
C LEU A 548 5.34 50.92 36.78
N GLN A 549 4.95 50.97 35.50
CA GLN A 549 4.43 52.20 34.89
C GLN A 549 3.03 52.60 35.41
N GLU A 550 2.21 51.65 35.87
CA GLU A 550 0.96 51.92 36.61
C GLU A 550 1.18 52.43 38.04
N GLN A 551 2.33 52.14 38.66
CA GLN A 551 2.66 52.55 40.03
C GLN A 551 3.28 53.96 40.12
N LEU A 552 3.84 54.47 39.01
CA LEU A 552 4.41 55.82 38.94
C LEU A 552 3.31 56.92 39.02
N PRO A 553 3.44 57.95 39.88
CA PRO A 553 2.39 58.95 40.05
C PRO A 553 2.21 59.84 38.82
N GLN A 554 1.06 59.72 38.14
CA GLN A 554 0.66 60.66 37.08
C GLN A 554 0.36 62.06 37.67
N LYS A 555 1.35 62.96 37.69
CA LYS A 555 1.09 64.39 37.95
C LYS A 555 0.51 65.08 36.71
N VAL A 556 -0.80 65.31 36.78
CA VAL A 556 -1.58 66.12 35.83
C VAL A 556 -1.07 67.57 35.77
N LEU A 557 -0.79 68.06 34.57
CA LEU A 557 -0.98 69.47 34.20
C LEU A 557 -1.70 69.55 32.85
N VAL A 558 -2.81 70.29 32.82
CA VAL A 558 -3.89 70.36 31.80
C VAL A 558 -4.50 71.79 31.94
N PRO A 559 -5.12 72.48 30.93
CA PRO A 559 -5.62 72.05 29.61
C PRO A 559 -5.27 72.96 28.39
N ASN A 560 -5.88 72.64 27.22
CA ASN A 560 -6.08 73.44 26.00
C ASN A 560 -4.82 73.67 25.12
N VAL A 561 -4.81 73.47 23.80
CA VAL A 561 -5.85 73.39 22.74
C VAL A 561 -5.44 72.22 21.77
N MET A 562 -6.27 71.45 21.04
CA MET A 562 -7.63 71.63 20.48
C MET A 562 -8.48 70.32 20.57
N LYS A 563 -9.35 70.05 19.59
CA LYS A 563 -10.13 68.81 19.39
C LYS A 563 -9.51 67.95 18.27
N ALA A 564 -9.50 66.63 18.45
CA ALA A 564 -9.63 65.66 17.36
C ALA A 564 -10.54 64.51 17.83
N GLN A 565 -11.44 64.04 16.97
CA GLN A 565 -12.39 62.98 17.28
C GLN A 565 -11.72 61.60 17.27
N SER A 566 -12.43 60.63 17.84
CA SER A 566 -12.14 59.19 17.80
C SER A 566 -11.77 58.68 16.40
N TYR A 567 -10.49 58.33 16.17
CA TYR A 567 -10.05 57.61 14.98
C TYR A 567 -8.95 56.60 15.31
N LEU A 568 -9.02 55.42 14.67
CA LEU A 568 -8.10 54.30 14.86
C LEU A 568 -6.67 54.64 14.41
N SER A 569 -5.67 53.92 14.94
CA SER A 569 -4.26 54.18 14.60
C SER A 569 -4.00 54.04 13.09
N PRO A 570 -3.08 54.82 12.50
CA PRO A 570 -2.75 54.71 11.08
C PRO A 570 -2.33 53.31 10.64
N ASN A 571 -1.62 52.57 11.51
CA ASN A 571 -1.22 51.19 11.24
C ASN A 571 -2.44 50.26 11.22
N THR A 572 -3.38 50.43 12.15
CA THR A 572 -4.65 49.66 12.16
C THR A 572 -5.48 49.96 10.91
N LEU A 573 -5.53 51.21 10.45
CA LEU A 573 -6.27 51.56 9.23
C LEU A 573 -5.63 50.96 7.97
N VAL A 574 -4.29 50.94 7.89
CA VAL A 574 -3.56 50.33 6.76
C VAL A 574 -3.65 48.80 6.79
N GLU A 575 -3.51 48.15 7.95
CA GLU A 575 -3.71 46.71 8.12
C GLU A 575 -5.15 46.28 7.80
N MET A 576 -6.15 47.05 8.24
CA MET A 576 -7.56 46.83 7.85
C MET A 576 -7.78 47.07 6.36
N THR A 577 -7.13 48.07 5.74
CA THR A 577 -7.25 48.32 4.29
C THR A 577 -6.60 47.21 3.47
N LEU A 578 -5.44 46.72 3.89
CA LEU A 578 -4.74 45.61 3.24
C LEU A 578 -5.49 44.29 3.44
N GLY A 579 -6.02 44.04 4.65
CA GLY A 579 -6.85 42.90 4.98
C GLY A 579 -8.19 42.89 4.22
N MET A 580 -8.88 44.03 4.14
CA MET A 580 -10.11 44.16 3.34
C MET A 580 -9.82 44.03 1.84
N LYS A 581 -8.68 44.51 1.34
CA LYS A 581 -8.32 44.34 -0.06
C LYS A 581 -8.03 42.87 -0.39
N LYS A 582 -7.27 42.16 0.45
CA LYS A 582 -7.02 40.71 0.32
C LYS A 582 -8.32 39.90 0.41
N LEU A 583 -9.18 40.21 1.39
CA LEU A 583 -10.47 39.55 1.56
C LEU A 583 -11.40 39.81 0.36
N LYS A 584 -11.35 41.02 -0.22
CA LYS A 584 -12.08 41.35 -1.44
C LYS A 584 -11.58 40.54 -2.65
N GLU A 585 -10.27 40.42 -2.84
CA GLU A 585 -9.67 39.63 -3.91
C GLU A 585 -9.98 38.12 -3.75
N GLU A 586 -9.97 37.60 -2.51
CA GLU A 586 -10.41 36.23 -2.18
C GLU A 586 -11.92 36.04 -2.43
N MET A 587 -12.77 37.01 -2.09
CA MET A 587 -14.22 36.98 -2.38
C MET A 587 -14.53 37.09 -3.88
N GLU A 588 -13.81 37.91 -4.64
CA GLU A 588 -13.96 37.98 -6.11
C GLU A 588 -13.57 36.65 -6.78
N GLY A 589 -12.55 35.96 -6.25
CA GLY A 589 -12.22 34.57 -6.65
C GLY A 589 -13.35 33.58 -6.35
N VAL A 590 -13.86 33.57 -5.11
CA VAL A 590 -14.95 32.68 -4.69
C VAL A 590 -16.26 32.94 -5.45
N VAL A 591 -16.59 34.21 -5.74
CA VAL A 591 -17.77 34.55 -6.56
C VAL A 591 -17.61 34.05 -7.99
N LYS A 592 -16.38 34.09 -8.54
CA LYS A 592 -16.11 33.56 -9.88
C LYS A 592 -16.18 32.04 -9.94
N GLU A 593 -15.62 31.33 -8.94
CA GLU A 593 -15.79 29.87 -8.81
C GLU A 593 -17.25 29.46 -8.59
N LEU A 594 -18.04 30.25 -7.86
CA LEU A 594 -19.48 30.03 -7.70
C LEU A 594 -20.26 30.26 -9.02
N ALA A 595 -19.89 31.28 -9.81
CA ALA A 595 -20.48 31.50 -11.12
C ALA A 595 -20.14 30.36 -12.11
N GLU A 596 -18.89 29.88 -12.10
CA GLU A 596 -18.45 28.75 -12.92
C GLU A 596 -19.11 27.43 -12.48
N ASN A 597 -19.24 27.17 -11.17
CA ASN A 597 -19.96 26.00 -10.65
C ASN A 597 -21.47 26.04 -10.94
N ASN A 598 -22.12 27.20 -10.82
CA ASN A 598 -23.54 27.36 -11.19
C ASN A 598 -23.74 27.09 -12.68
N HIS A 599 -22.86 27.60 -13.55
CA HIS A 599 -22.94 27.33 -14.98
C HIS A 599 -22.67 25.85 -15.34
N PHE A 600 -21.86 25.15 -14.55
CA PHE A 600 -21.66 23.70 -14.66
C PHE A 600 -22.89 22.90 -14.21
N LEU A 601 -23.56 23.34 -13.12
CA LEU A 601 -24.77 22.72 -12.60
C LEU A 601 -25.97 22.93 -13.53
N GLU A 602 -26.12 24.11 -14.14
CA GLU A 602 -27.14 24.36 -15.17
C GLU A 602 -26.98 23.43 -16.39
N ARG A 603 -25.73 23.20 -16.84
CA ARG A 603 -25.43 22.23 -17.91
C ARG A 603 -25.71 20.77 -17.56
N PHE A 604 -25.54 20.36 -16.30
CA PHE A 604 -25.85 18.99 -15.88
C PHE A 604 -27.32 18.76 -15.53
N GLY A 605 -28.02 19.78 -15.03
CA GLY A 605 -29.48 19.74 -14.82
C GLY A 605 -30.24 19.55 -16.13
N THR A 606 -29.78 20.20 -17.20
CA THR A 606 -30.33 20.05 -18.56
C THR A 606 -30.03 18.69 -19.23
N LEU A 607 -29.15 17.85 -18.66
CA LEU A 607 -28.76 16.55 -19.23
C LEU A 607 -29.44 15.33 -18.56
N THR A 608 -30.26 15.52 -17.53
CA THR A 608 -30.82 14.40 -16.74
C THR A 608 -32.34 14.40 -16.54
N LEU A 609 -33.08 15.38 -17.07
CA LEU A 609 -34.54 15.48 -16.85
C LEU A 609 -35.45 15.30 -18.08
N ASP A 610 -34.93 15.32 -19.31
CA ASP A 610 -35.73 15.03 -20.51
C ASP A 610 -35.21 13.80 -21.28
N GLY A 611 -36.00 12.74 -21.25
CA GLY A 611 -35.97 11.72 -22.28
C GLY A 611 -37.18 11.89 -23.20
N GLY A 612 -36.98 11.81 -24.52
CA GLY A 612 -38.07 11.52 -25.46
C GLY A 612 -38.12 12.33 -26.76
N LEU A 613 -38.27 11.58 -27.86
CA LEU A 613 -39.15 11.89 -29.01
C LEU A 613 -38.94 13.21 -29.78
N ARG A 614 -38.19 13.16 -30.89
CA ARG A 614 -38.70 13.15 -32.29
C ARG A 614 -37.58 13.45 -33.30
N GLY A 615 -37.63 12.77 -34.46
CA GLY A 615 -36.67 12.85 -35.56
C GLY A 615 -36.67 11.56 -36.33
#